data_AF-A0A9D5B5V5-F1
#
_entry.id   AF-A0A9D5B5V5-F1
#
_cell.length_a   1.000
_cell.length_b   1.000
_cell.length_c   1.000
_cell.angle_alpha   90.00
_cell.angle_beta   90.00
_cell.angle_gamma   90.00
#
_symmetry.space_group_name_H-M   'P 1'
#
loop_
_entity.id
_entity.type
_entity.pdbx_description
1 polymer ?
#
loop_
_entity_poly.entity_id
_entity_poly.type
_entity_poly.pdbx_seq_one_letter_code
_entity_poly.pdbx_strand_id
1 'polypeptide(L)'
;MTEKNRYWVALIVLMWMSATLRVLGHSEPTKWALLVAGSNGYENYRHQADVCHAYQILKKGGLKDENIIVFMYDDIALHPDNPRRGVIINHPNVLSGNKSAVKGGSGKVLASGPNDTIFIYYADHGSTGYVTEGVLSGKDFVDALKKKHAARSYKKNGENKF
;
A
#
# COMPACT_ATOMS: atom_id res chain seq x y z
N MET A 1 -44.52 -39.19 11.57
CA MET A 1 -43.25 -38.54 11.98
C MET A 1 -43.57 -37.62 13.15
N THR A 2 -42.94 -37.82 14.31
CA THR A 2 -43.30 -37.12 15.55
C THR A 2 -42.79 -35.67 15.54
N GLU A 3 -43.49 -34.75 16.20
CA GLU A 3 -43.11 -33.31 16.29
C GLU A 3 -41.65 -33.10 16.74
N LYS A 4 -41.16 -33.93 17.67
CA LYS A 4 -39.76 -33.91 18.13
C LYS A 4 -38.75 -34.06 16.98
N ASN A 5 -39.04 -34.86 15.96
CA ASN A 5 -38.13 -35.06 14.83
C ASN A 5 -38.02 -33.81 13.93
N ARG A 6 -39.04 -32.95 13.91
CA ARG A 6 -39.02 -31.70 13.11
C ARG A 6 -38.08 -30.66 13.74
N TYR A 7 -38.01 -30.60 15.07
CA TYR A 7 -37.13 -29.67 15.78
C TYR A 7 -35.65 -30.03 15.62
N TRP A 8 -35.31 -31.32 15.69
CA TRP A 8 -33.91 -31.77 15.50
C TRP A 8 -33.40 -31.53 14.08
N VAL A 9 -34.24 -31.74 13.07
CA VAL A 9 -33.88 -31.45 11.68
C VAL A 9 -33.71 -29.94 11.47
N ALA A 10 -34.58 -29.10 12.04
CA ALA A 10 -34.47 -27.64 11.94
C ALA A 10 -33.18 -27.10 12.59
N LEU A 11 -32.78 -27.63 13.75
CA LEU A 11 -31.54 -27.24 14.42
C LEU A 11 -30.29 -27.63 13.62
N ILE A 12 -30.29 -28.81 13.00
CA ILE A 12 -29.17 -29.26 12.15
C ILE A 12 -29.07 -28.38 10.90
N VAL A 13 -30.19 -28.05 10.26
CA VAL A 13 -30.21 -27.16 9.09
C VAL A 13 -29.75 -25.74 9.44
N LEU A 14 -30.14 -25.21 10.59
CA LEU A 14 -29.69 -23.88 11.08
C LEU A 14 -28.19 -23.88 11.44
N MET A 15 -27.69 -24.95 12.05
CA MET A 15 -26.26 -25.12 12.32
C MET A 15 -25.46 -25.25 11.02
N TRP A 16 -25.97 -25.97 10.02
CA TRP A 16 -25.36 -26.04 8.69
C TRP A 16 -25.40 -24.70 7.97
N MET A 17 -26.54 -24.02 7.91
CA MET A 17 -26.66 -22.69 7.30
C MET A 17 -25.74 -21.67 7.96
N SER A 18 -25.59 -21.68 9.28
CA SER A 18 -24.66 -20.77 9.98
C SER A 18 -23.19 -21.11 9.72
N ALA A 19 -22.83 -22.39 9.61
CA ALA A 19 -21.49 -22.82 9.22
C ALA A 19 -21.19 -22.47 7.75
N THR A 20 -22.16 -22.66 6.84
CA THR A 20 -22.05 -22.25 5.44
C THR A 20 -21.95 -20.73 5.31
N LEU A 21 -22.71 -19.95 6.10
CA LEU A 21 -22.62 -18.48 6.09
C LEU A 21 -21.28 -17.94 6.64
N ARG A 22 -20.61 -18.68 7.53
CA ARG A 22 -19.24 -18.37 7.98
C ARG A 22 -18.17 -18.72 6.95
N VAL A 23 -18.40 -19.76 6.14
CA VAL A 23 -17.50 -20.18 5.05
C VAL A 23 -17.73 -19.35 3.77
N LEU A 24 -18.92 -18.77 3.59
CA LEU A 24 -19.24 -17.82 2.53
C LEU A 24 -18.71 -16.41 2.87
N GLY A 25 -17.38 -16.28 2.90
CA GLY A 25 -16.69 -15.07 2.46
C GLY A 25 -16.71 -13.86 3.41
N HIS A 26 -15.89 -13.91 4.45
CA HIS A 26 -15.18 -12.70 4.88
C HIS A 26 -13.70 -12.92 4.55
N SER A 27 -13.22 -12.36 3.44
CA SER A 27 -11.78 -12.21 3.24
C SER A 27 -11.27 -11.27 4.33
N GLU A 28 -10.20 -11.65 5.03
CA GLU A 28 -9.54 -10.76 5.98
C GLU A 28 -9.25 -9.39 5.34
N PRO A 29 -9.49 -8.27 6.04
CA PRO A 29 -9.22 -6.93 5.54
C PRO A 29 -7.83 -6.81 4.91
N THR A 30 -7.75 -6.36 3.67
CA THR A 30 -6.47 -6.26 2.97
C THR A 30 -5.81 -4.92 3.29
N LYS A 31 -4.51 -4.95 3.60
CA LYS A 31 -3.71 -3.74 3.78
C LYS A 31 -3.03 -3.40 2.47
N TRP A 32 -3.22 -2.18 2.00
CA TRP A 32 -2.62 -1.62 0.79
C TRP A 32 -1.64 -0.49 1.13
N ALA A 33 -0.62 -0.35 0.32
CA ALA A 33 0.32 0.77 0.38
C ALA A 33 0.54 1.40 -0.99
N LEU A 34 0.58 2.73 -1.03
CA LEU A 34 1.03 3.52 -2.17
C LEU A 34 2.27 4.30 -1.76
N LEU A 35 3.40 4.03 -2.43
CA LEU A 35 4.69 4.66 -2.19
C LEU A 35 5.10 5.46 -3.43
N VAL A 36 5.43 6.74 -3.27
CA VAL A 36 5.71 7.65 -4.39
C VAL A 36 6.97 8.48 -4.14
N ALA A 37 7.89 8.44 -5.09
CA ALA A 37 9.00 9.37 -5.22
C ALA A 37 8.71 10.29 -6.42
N GLY A 38 8.53 11.58 -6.16
CA GLY A 38 8.07 12.53 -7.17
C GLY A 38 9.16 13.07 -8.12
N SER A 39 10.44 12.82 -7.82
CA SER A 39 11.58 13.37 -8.56
C SER A 39 12.55 12.32 -9.09
N ASN A 40 13.35 12.78 -10.04
CA ASN A 40 14.42 12.08 -10.75
C ASN A 40 15.75 12.82 -10.56
N GLY A 41 16.82 12.31 -11.17
CA GLY A 41 18.16 12.87 -11.07
C GLY A 41 18.91 12.39 -9.83
N TYR A 42 20.22 12.18 -9.99
CA TYR A 42 21.06 11.61 -8.93
C TYR A 42 21.21 12.54 -7.71
N GLU A 43 21.06 13.85 -7.89
CA GLU A 43 20.97 14.85 -6.82
C GLU A 43 19.74 14.68 -5.92
N ASN A 44 18.71 13.98 -6.41
CA ASN A 44 17.48 13.66 -5.68
C ASN A 44 17.44 12.19 -5.19
N TYR A 45 18.59 11.51 -5.17
CA TYR A 45 18.76 10.12 -4.71
C TYR A 45 17.88 9.74 -3.50
N ARG A 46 17.86 10.62 -2.50
CA ARG A 46 17.16 10.43 -1.21
C ARG A 46 15.68 10.08 -1.38
N HIS A 47 14.96 10.66 -2.34
CA HIS A 47 13.53 10.45 -2.48
C HIS A 47 13.19 9.02 -2.95
N GLN A 48 13.94 8.49 -3.92
CA GLN A 48 13.78 7.10 -4.35
C GLN A 48 14.35 6.10 -3.33
N ALA A 49 15.41 6.49 -2.61
CA ALA A 49 15.95 5.69 -1.50
C ALA A 49 14.92 5.55 -0.35
N ASP A 50 14.20 6.63 -0.01
CA ASP A 50 13.10 6.64 0.95
C ASP A 50 11.97 5.70 0.58
N VAL A 51 11.52 5.74 -0.67
CA VAL A 51 10.50 4.81 -1.19
C VAL A 51 10.98 3.36 -1.16
N CYS A 52 12.22 3.09 -1.58
CA CYS A 52 12.80 1.75 -1.50
C CYS A 52 12.82 1.24 -0.05
N HIS A 53 13.18 2.08 0.91
CA HIS A 53 13.21 1.71 2.32
C HIS A 53 11.80 1.43 2.88
N ALA A 54 10.84 2.32 2.61
CA ALA A 54 9.45 2.12 3.01
C ALA A 54 8.89 0.80 2.47
N TYR A 55 9.19 0.46 1.21
CA TYR A 55 8.83 -0.83 0.61
C TYR A 55 9.40 -2.01 1.41
N GLN A 56 10.69 -1.97 1.76
CA GLN A 56 11.31 -3.04 2.55
C GLN A 56 10.70 -3.19 3.94
N ILE A 57 10.37 -2.07 4.62
CA ILE A 57 9.69 -2.09 5.92
C ILE A 57 8.32 -2.77 5.80
N LEU A 58 7.52 -2.38 4.82
CA LEU A 58 6.17 -2.93 4.61
C LEU A 58 6.21 -4.42 4.24
N LYS A 59 7.14 -4.80 3.35
CA LYS A 59 7.35 -6.19 2.96
C LYS A 59 7.77 -7.05 4.14
N LYS A 60 8.73 -6.58 4.96
CA LYS A 60 9.15 -7.25 6.19
C LYS A 60 8.02 -7.33 7.23
N GLY A 61 7.13 -6.35 7.25
CA GLY A 61 5.91 -6.33 8.05
C GLY A 61 4.78 -7.24 7.56
N GLY A 62 4.98 -7.98 6.46
CA GLY A 62 4.04 -8.96 5.95
C GLY A 62 3.03 -8.44 4.92
N LEU A 63 3.16 -7.20 4.42
CA LEU A 63 2.39 -6.79 3.24
C LEU A 63 2.88 -7.55 2.00
N LYS A 64 1.93 -8.10 1.25
CA LYS A 64 2.20 -8.80 -0.01
C LYS A 64 2.55 -7.80 -1.11
N ASP A 65 3.46 -8.18 -2.02
CA ASP A 65 3.89 -7.34 -3.14
C ASP A 65 2.73 -6.91 -4.06
N GLU A 66 1.69 -7.72 -4.19
CA GLU A 66 0.45 -7.40 -4.91
C GLU A 66 -0.28 -6.18 -4.32
N ASN A 67 -0.08 -5.89 -3.03
CA ASN A 67 -0.75 -4.81 -2.32
C ASN A 67 0.15 -3.60 -2.05
N ILE A 68 1.38 -3.59 -2.55
CA ILE A 68 2.29 -2.43 -2.48
C ILE A 68 2.49 -1.88 -3.88
N ILE A 69 2.06 -0.64 -4.09
CA ILE A 69 2.19 0.07 -5.35
C ILE A 69 3.30 1.09 -5.20
N VAL A 70 4.26 1.05 -6.11
CA VAL A 70 5.46 1.89 -6.08
C VAL A 70 5.54 2.71 -7.36
N PHE A 71 5.63 4.02 -7.19
CA PHE A 71 5.97 4.98 -8.25
C PHE A 71 7.32 5.62 -7.92
N MET A 72 8.28 5.42 -8.81
CA MET A 72 9.59 6.07 -8.79
C MET A 72 10.13 6.11 -10.22
N TYR A 73 10.98 7.09 -10.55
CA TYR A 73 11.55 7.21 -11.89
C TYR A 73 12.51 6.08 -12.27
N ASP A 74 13.08 5.37 -11.27
CA ASP A 74 13.98 4.21 -11.45
C ASP A 74 15.29 4.54 -12.18
N ASP A 75 15.76 5.79 -12.06
CA ASP A 75 16.97 6.31 -12.70
C ASP A 75 18.20 6.34 -11.77
N ILE A 76 18.05 5.96 -10.50
CA ILE A 76 19.11 6.03 -9.48
C ILE A 76 20.02 4.79 -9.45
N ALA A 77 19.44 3.59 -9.50
CA ALA A 77 20.20 2.35 -9.29
C ALA A 77 21.31 2.17 -10.33
N LEU A 78 21.03 2.51 -11.58
CA LEU A 78 21.95 2.35 -12.71
C LEU A 78 22.57 3.68 -13.18
N HIS A 79 22.39 4.76 -12.44
CA HIS A 79 22.97 6.06 -12.78
C HIS A 79 24.50 5.97 -12.93
N PRO A 80 25.14 6.67 -13.90
CA PRO A 80 26.60 6.69 -14.05
C PRO A 80 27.32 7.11 -12.76
N ASP A 81 26.76 8.08 -12.03
CA ASP A 81 27.34 8.61 -10.79
C ASP A 81 27.08 7.71 -9.57
N ASN A 82 26.33 6.62 -9.71
CA ASN A 82 26.14 5.66 -8.64
C ASN A 82 27.39 4.76 -8.50
N PRO A 83 28.20 4.91 -7.42
CA PRO A 83 29.41 4.11 -7.23
C PRO A 83 29.09 2.63 -6.96
N ARG A 84 27.83 2.30 -6.66
CA ARG A 84 27.34 0.94 -6.41
C ARG A 84 26.16 0.64 -7.33
N ARG A 85 26.46 0.49 -8.62
CA ARG A 85 25.46 0.18 -9.67
C ARG A 85 24.58 -1.00 -9.27
N GLY A 86 23.27 -0.83 -9.44
CA GLY A 86 22.23 -1.78 -9.05
C GLY A 86 21.83 -1.73 -7.57
N VAL A 87 22.46 -0.87 -6.75
CA VAL A 87 22.19 -0.75 -5.32
C VAL A 87 21.72 0.67 -5.00
N ILE A 88 20.57 0.76 -4.34
CA ILE A 88 20.07 1.99 -3.71
C ILE A 88 20.12 1.79 -2.20
N ILE A 89 20.65 2.78 -1.49
CA ILE A 89 20.94 2.70 -0.06
C ILE A 89 20.22 3.84 0.65
N ASN A 90 19.33 3.50 1.58
CA ASN A 90 18.76 4.48 2.50
C ASN A 90 19.21 4.16 3.92
N HIS A 91 20.15 4.95 4.46
CA HIS A 91 20.78 4.73 5.76
C HIS A 91 20.53 5.92 6.68
N PRO A 92 20.32 5.67 7.99
CA PRO A 92 20.94 6.47 9.03
C PRO A 92 22.35 5.96 9.37
N ASN A 93 22.68 4.68 9.13
CA ASN A 93 24.01 4.13 9.43
C ASN A 93 24.41 3.01 8.46
N VAL A 94 25.45 3.28 7.68
CA VAL A 94 26.37 2.34 7.03
C VAL A 94 26.57 1.11 7.95
N LEU A 95 26.36 -0.15 7.51
CA LEU A 95 27.11 -1.36 7.93
C LEU A 95 26.52 -2.77 7.65
N SER A 96 25.35 -2.98 7.02
CA SER A 96 24.79 -4.37 6.93
C SER A 96 24.54 -4.98 5.54
N GLY A 97 25.07 -4.38 4.47
CA GLY A 97 25.34 -5.03 3.18
C GLY A 97 24.35 -6.11 2.71
N ASN A 98 23.16 -5.73 2.26
CA ASN A 98 22.23 -6.64 1.57
C ASN A 98 21.82 -6.06 0.21
N LYS A 99 22.20 -6.76 -0.87
CA LYS A 99 22.21 -6.25 -2.25
C LYS A 99 20.98 -6.61 -3.10
N SER A 100 20.02 -7.37 -2.60
CA SER A 100 18.93 -7.96 -3.42
C SER A 100 17.60 -7.19 -3.43
N ALA A 101 17.60 -5.88 -3.15
CA ALA A 101 16.38 -5.16 -2.73
C ALA A 101 15.82 -4.09 -3.70
N VAL A 102 16.31 -3.95 -4.93
CA VAL A 102 15.90 -2.83 -5.81
C VAL A 102 15.50 -3.31 -7.22
N LYS A 103 14.22 -3.10 -7.59
CA LYS A 103 13.70 -3.10 -8.98
C LYS A 103 12.43 -2.24 -9.11
N GLY A 104 12.33 -1.48 -10.21
CA GLY A 104 11.29 -0.49 -10.53
C GLY A 104 9.92 -0.98 -10.98
N GLY A 105 9.08 0.01 -11.29
CA GLY A 105 7.61 0.02 -11.24
C GLY A 105 6.85 -1.08 -12.01
N SER A 106 5.69 -1.44 -11.48
CA SER A 106 4.92 -2.63 -11.88
C SER A 106 3.64 -2.36 -12.67
N GLY A 107 3.29 -1.08 -12.91
CA GLY A 107 2.00 -0.73 -13.54
C GLY A 107 0.77 -1.03 -12.69
N LYS A 108 0.94 -1.40 -11.41
CA LYS A 108 -0.17 -1.72 -10.50
C LYS A 108 -0.96 -0.47 -10.11
N VAL A 109 -2.26 -0.65 -9.90
CA VAL A 109 -3.20 0.39 -9.46
C VAL A 109 -3.88 -0.02 -8.14
N LEU A 110 -4.35 0.97 -7.38
CA LEU A 110 -4.93 0.79 -6.04
C LEU A 110 -6.36 0.25 -6.12
N ALA A 111 -6.47 -1.08 -6.15
CA ALA A 111 -7.71 -1.84 -6.28
C ALA A 111 -8.27 -2.33 -4.92
N SER A 112 -8.48 -1.39 -3.99
CA SER A 112 -8.93 -1.67 -2.61
C SER A 112 -10.45 -1.71 -2.43
N GLY A 113 -10.93 -2.53 -1.49
CA GLY A 113 -12.33 -2.66 -1.07
C GLY A 113 -12.70 -1.85 0.19
N PRO A 114 -13.99 -1.85 0.61
CA PRO A 114 -14.50 -1.02 1.71
C PRO A 114 -13.95 -1.38 3.10
N ASN A 115 -13.40 -2.57 3.27
CA ASN A 115 -12.81 -3.03 4.55
C ASN A 115 -11.29 -2.86 4.59
N ASP A 116 -10.67 -2.46 3.49
CA ASP A 116 -9.22 -2.40 3.34
C ASP A 116 -8.63 -1.14 4.00
N THR A 117 -7.41 -1.25 4.51
CA THR A 117 -6.66 -0.10 5.03
C THR A 117 -5.62 0.35 4.02
N ILE A 118 -5.53 1.66 3.77
CA ILE A 118 -4.59 2.23 2.80
C ILE A 118 -3.58 3.10 3.55
N PHE A 119 -2.29 2.84 3.32
CA PHE A 119 -1.18 3.70 3.73
C PHE A 119 -0.62 4.43 2.49
N ILE A 120 -0.45 5.74 2.57
CA ILE A 120 0.15 6.55 1.49
C ILE A 120 1.41 7.19 2.04
N TYR A 121 2.53 6.98 1.36
CA TYR A 121 3.82 7.62 1.66
C TYR A 121 4.35 8.31 0.41
N TYR A 122 4.63 9.60 0.55
CA TYR A 122 5.15 10.45 -0.52
C TYR A 122 6.45 11.10 -0.04
N ALA A 123 7.49 11.03 -0.87
CA ALA A 123 8.79 11.65 -0.60
C ALA A 123 9.26 12.42 -1.84
N ASP A 124 9.30 13.75 -1.73
CA ASP A 124 9.88 14.64 -2.73
C ASP A 124 9.99 16.08 -2.18
N HIS A 125 10.46 16.99 -3.03
CA HIS A 125 10.25 18.43 -2.93
C HIS A 125 8.75 18.79 -2.97
N GLY A 126 8.43 19.92 -2.36
CA GLY A 126 7.11 20.53 -2.41
C GLY A 126 7.22 22.05 -2.33
N SER A 127 6.17 22.73 -2.76
CA SER A 127 6.08 24.19 -2.71
C SER A 127 4.67 24.62 -2.31
N THR A 128 4.46 25.91 -2.07
CA THR A 128 3.15 26.43 -1.65
C THR A 128 2.08 26.06 -2.69
N GLY A 129 1.14 25.21 -2.29
CA GLY A 129 0.05 24.75 -3.15
C GLY A 129 0.36 23.52 -4.01
N TYR A 130 1.56 22.94 -3.90
CA TYR A 130 1.99 21.78 -4.68
C TYR A 130 2.58 20.67 -3.80
N VAL A 131 2.14 19.43 -4.05
CA VAL A 131 2.71 18.21 -3.47
C VAL A 131 4.01 17.85 -4.18
N THR A 132 4.06 18.04 -5.50
CA THR A 132 5.27 17.99 -6.34
C THR A 132 5.40 19.34 -7.02
N GLU A 133 6.50 20.07 -6.79
CA GLU A 133 6.68 21.43 -7.29
C GLU A 133 6.35 21.54 -8.79
N GLY A 134 5.34 22.35 -9.13
CA GLY A 134 4.92 22.61 -10.50
C GLY A 134 4.23 21.44 -11.24
N VAL A 135 4.09 20.26 -10.63
CA VAL A 135 3.56 19.05 -11.29
C VAL A 135 2.25 18.58 -10.67
N LEU A 136 2.21 18.35 -9.36
CA LEU A 136 1.01 17.88 -8.67
C LEU A 136 0.53 18.95 -7.69
N SER A 137 -0.58 19.60 -8.03
CA SER A 137 -1.17 20.57 -7.11
C SER A 137 -1.76 19.85 -5.89
N GLY A 138 -1.72 20.52 -4.73
CA GLY A 138 -2.41 20.07 -3.53
C GLY A 138 -3.92 19.93 -3.74
N LYS A 139 -4.49 20.76 -4.62
CA LYS A 139 -5.91 20.69 -4.99
C LYS A 139 -6.22 19.38 -5.71
N ASP A 140 -5.47 19.03 -6.74
CA ASP A 140 -5.73 17.82 -7.53
C ASP A 140 -5.51 16.57 -6.68
N PHE A 141 -4.49 16.60 -5.81
CA PHE A 141 -4.26 15.52 -4.84
C PHE A 141 -5.46 15.34 -3.89
N VAL A 142 -5.95 16.43 -3.29
CA VAL A 142 -7.13 16.40 -2.40
C VAL A 142 -8.38 15.96 -3.14
N ASP A 143 -8.58 16.41 -4.38
CA ASP A 143 -9.75 16.03 -5.18
C ASP A 143 -9.73 14.54 -5.55
N ALA A 144 -8.54 13.96 -5.81
CA ALA A 144 -8.38 12.52 -5.95
C ALA A 144 -8.74 11.76 -4.67
N LEU A 145 -8.32 12.25 -3.50
CA LEU A 145 -8.69 11.66 -2.20
C LEU A 145 -10.20 11.74 -1.95
N LYS A 146 -10.84 12.87 -2.26
CA LYS A 146 -12.30 13.03 -2.17
C LYS A 146 -13.03 12.04 -3.07
N LYS A 147 -12.55 11.83 -4.31
CA LYS A 147 -13.13 10.83 -5.23
C LYS A 147 -12.98 9.41 -4.67
N LYS A 148 -11.83 9.06 -4.11
CA LYS A 148 -11.60 7.75 -3.46
C LYS A 148 -12.51 7.57 -2.24
N HIS A 149 -12.72 8.64 -1.46
CA HIS A 149 -13.65 8.67 -0.32
C HIS A 149 -15.10 8.46 -0.76
N ALA A 150 -15.56 9.20 -1.77
CA ALA A 150 -16.90 9.06 -2.32
C ALA A 150 -17.17 7.63 -2.85
N ALA A 151 -16.13 6.98 -3.38
CA ALA A 151 -16.20 5.59 -3.84
C ALA A 151 -16.26 4.54 -2.71
N ARG A 152 -16.14 4.94 -1.42
CA ARG A 152 -16.17 4.05 -0.24
C ARG A 152 -15.24 2.85 -0.36
N SER A 153 -14.07 3.05 -0.97
CA SER A 153 -13.14 1.98 -1.35
C SER A 153 -11.99 1.79 -0.36
N TYR A 154 -12.24 2.09 0.92
CA TYR A 154 -11.36 1.83 2.05
C TYR A 154 -12.14 1.95 3.36
N LYS A 155 -11.62 1.28 4.41
CA LYS A 155 -12.11 1.39 5.76
C LYS A 155 -11.78 2.78 6.30
N LYS A 156 -12.80 3.53 6.72
CA LYS A 156 -12.61 4.75 7.50
C LYS A 156 -11.95 4.33 8.82
N ASN A 157 -10.69 4.70 9.04
CA ASN A 157 -10.10 4.56 10.37
C ASN A 157 -10.97 5.39 11.32
N GLY A 158 -11.55 4.74 12.33
CA GLY A 158 -12.15 5.45 13.45
C GLY A 158 -11.11 6.43 14.00
N GLU A 159 -11.56 7.64 14.32
CA GLU A 159 -10.79 8.79 14.80
C GLU A 159 -9.51 8.40 15.57
N ASN A 160 -8.40 8.23 14.85
CA ASN A 160 -7.09 8.24 15.48
C ASN A 160 -6.78 9.72 15.74
N LYS A 161 -7.12 10.16 16.95
CA LYS A 161 -6.54 11.38 17.52
C LYS A 161 -5.04 11.11 17.66
N PHE A 162 -4.23 11.85 16.92
CA PHE A 162 -2.81 12.02 17.21
C PHE A 162 -2.66 12.77 18.53
#